data_AF-A0A0F5QL16-F1
#
_entry.id   AF-A0A0F5QL16-F1
#
_cell.length_a   1.000
_cell.length_b   1.000
_cell.length_c   1.000
_cell.angle_alpha   90.00
_cell.angle_beta   90.00
_cell.angle_gamma   90.00
#
_symmetry.space_group_name_H-M   'P 1'
#
loop_
_entity.id
_entity.type
_entity.pdbx_description
1 polymer ?
#
loop_
_entity_poly.entity_id
_entity_poly.type
_entity_poly.pdbx_seq_one_letter_code
_entity_poly.pdbx_strand_id
1 'polypeptide(L)'
;MSRHIFDRDAAFTAVRAALLASYSGALASSRMSPIEALECIAAAMGSIYREVADAHLDPHGCQCGWAPHELTDIIALQQAIAANAACEESDELYDLLSVLPVGHG
;
A
#
# COMPACT_ATOMS: atom_id res chain seq x y z
N MET A 1 -0.81 -22.85 12.86
CA MET A 1 -1.28 -21.89 11.84
C MET A 1 -0.62 -20.52 12.09
N SER A 2 0.73 -20.45 12.21
CA SER A 2 1.26 -19.57 13.28
C SER A 2 2.66 -18.94 13.12
N ARG A 3 3.27 -18.84 11.93
CA ARG A 3 4.55 -18.09 11.81
C ARG A 3 4.64 -17.18 10.58
N HIS A 4 4.13 -17.63 9.44
CA HIS A 4 4.14 -16.84 8.20
C HIS A 4 3.14 -15.66 8.17
N ILE A 5 2.02 -15.75 8.89
CA ILE A 5 1.00 -14.68 8.93
C ILE A 5 1.52 -13.48 9.75
N PHE A 6 2.10 -13.75 10.92
CA PHE A 6 2.70 -12.72 11.78
C PHE A 6 3.86 -11.96 11.11
N ASP A 7 4.61 -12.64 10.24
CA ASP A 7 5.69 -12.03 9.45
C ASP A 7 5.13 -11.07 8.39
N ARG A 8 4.03 -11.44 7.74
CA ARG A 8 3.38 -10.63 6.71
C ARG A 8 2.77 -9.34 7.27
N ASP A 9 2.11 -9.40 8.44
CA ASP A 9 1.48 -8.23 9.05
C ASP A 9 2.54 -7.23 9.57
N ALA A 10 3.63 -7.74 10.15
CA ALA A 10 4.77 -6.93 10.56
C ALA A 10 5.45 -6.29 9.35
N ALA A 11 5.66 -7.05 8.27
CA ALA A 11 6.20 -6.54 7.02
C ALA A 11 5.29 -5.46 6.39
N PHE A 12 3.98 -5.70 6.35
CA PHE A 12 3.01 -4.71 5.87
C PHE A 12 3.07 -3.42 6.69
N THR A 13 3.11 -3.52 8.02
CA THR A 13 3.19 -2.37 8.91
C THR A 13 4.46 -1.56 8.67
N ALA A 14 5.61 -2.24 8.54
CA ALA A 14 6.89 -1.59 8.25
C ALA A 14 6.90 -0.90 6.88
N VAL A 15 6.40 -1.58 5.84
CA VAL A 15 6.29 -1.01 4.48
C VAL A 15 5.35 0.20 4.48
N ARG A 16 4.18 0.10 5.12
CA ARG A 16 3.22 1.22 5.21
C ARG A 16 3.83 2.42 5.91
N ALA A 17 4.57 2.22 7.01
CA ALA A 17 5.26 3.31 7.70
C ALA A 17 6.31 3.99 6.81
N ALA A 18 7.11 3.22 6.07
CA ALA A 18 8.09 3.76 5.13
C ALA A 18 7.43 4.55 3.99
N LEU A 19 6.34 4.03 3.41
CA LEU A 19 5.59 4.71 2.36
C LEU A 19 4.95 6.01 2.88
N LEU A 20 4.42 6.02 4.10
CA LEU A 20 3.86 7.23 4.71
C LEU A 20 4.93 8.29 4.94
N ALA A 21 6.12 7.90 5.41
CA ALA A 21 7.24 8.83 5.57
C ALA A 21 7.66 9.44 4.22
N SER A 22 7.75 8.63 3.17
CA SER A 22 8.04 9.08 1.80
C SER A 22 6.96 10.01 1.27
N TYR A 23 5.69 9.69 1.50
CA TYR A 23 4.54 10.53 1.14
C TYR A 23 4.58 11.89 1.83
N SER A 24 4.76 11.92 3.15
CA SER A 24 4.87 13.16 3.92
C SER A 24 6.08 13.98 3.49
N GLY A 25 7.21 13.33 3.20
CA GLY A 25 8.40 13.98 2.65
C GLY A 25 8.11 14.65 1.31
N ALA A 26 7.48 13.93 0.37
CA ALA A 26 7.14 14.44 -0.95
C ALA A 26 6.21 15.66 -0.88
N LEU A 27 5.19 15.63 -0.01
CA LEU A 27 4.31 16.79 0.20
C LEU A 27 5.04 17.97 0.83
N ALA A 28 5.91 17.73 1.82
CA ALA A 28 6.64 18.80 2.49
C ALA A 28 7.70 19.46 1.60
N SER A 29 8.28 18.71 0.66
CA SER A 29 9.37 19.19 -0.21
C SER A 29 8.91 19.67 -1.59
N SER A 30 7.61 19.61 -1.90
CA SER A 30 7.09 19.94 -3.22
C SER A 30 5.76 20.73 -3.14
N ARG A 31 5.14 20.98 -4.30
CA ARG A 31 3.79 21.54 -4.41
C ARG A 31 2.77 20.51 -4.92
N MET A 32 3.09 19.22 -4.82
CA MET A 32 2.21 18.14 -5.25
C MET A 32 0.93 18.14 -4.42
N SER A 33 -0.18 17.85 -5.09
CA SER A 33 -1.41 17.41 -4.43
C SER A 33 -1.23 16.01 -3.82
N PRO A 34 -2.08 15.63 -2.87
CA PRO A 34 -2.11 14.27 -2.31
C PRO A 34 -2.11 13.15 -3.36
N ILE A 35 -2.88 13.32 -4.44
CA ILE A 35 -2.99 12.28 -5.47
C ILE A 35 -1.72 12.18 -6.32
N GLU A 36 -1.10 13.30 -6.68
CA GLU A 36 0.17 13.30 -7.44
C GLU A 36 1.31 12.63 -6.64
N ALA A 37 1.34 12.83 -5.31
CA ALA A 37 2.30 12.14 -4.45
C ALA A 37 2.05 10.62 -4.39
N LEU A 38 0.78 10.19 -4.36
CA LEU A 38 0.43 8.76 -4.43
C LEU A 38 0.74 8.14 -5.80
N GLU A 39 0.53 8.88 -6.89
CA GLU A 39 0.93 8.47 -8.24
C GLU A 39 2.44 8.30 -8.35
N CYS A 40 3.22 9.19 -7.72
CA CYS A 40 4.68 9.05 -7.64
C CYS A 40 5.10 7.79 -6.88
N ILE A 41 4.42 7.46 -5.78
CA ILE A 41 4.65 6.20 -5.05
C ILE A 41 4.32 4.99 -5.92
N ALA A 42 3.18 5.01 -6.63
CA ALA A 42 2.79 3.94 -7.53
C ALA A 42 3.80 3.75 -8.67
N ALA A 43 4.31 4.85 -9.25
CA ALA A 43 5.35 4.82 -10.26
C ALA A 43 6.66 4.21 -9.73
N ALA A 44 7.06 4.59 -8.50
CA ALA A 44 8.23 4.01 -7.85
C ALA A 44 8.06 2.50 -7.61
N MET A 45 6.88 2.05 -7.18
CA MET A 45 6.57 0.62 -7.05
C MET A 45 6.69 -0.13 -8.39
N GLY A 46 6.22 0.47 -9.49
CA GLY A 46 6.38 -0.09 -10.84
C GLY A 46 7.85 -0.20 -11.27
N SER A 47 8.68 0.80 -10.95
CA SER A 47 10.13 0.76 -11.20
C SER A 47 10.80 -0.37 -10.40
N ILE A 48 10.50 -0.47 -9.11
CA ILE A 48 11.04 -1.53 -8.23
C ILE A 48 10.60 -2.91 -8.74
N TYR A 49 9.34 -3.06 -9.16
CA TYR A 49 8.87 -4.30 -9.76
C TYR A 49 9.73 -4.70 -10.97
N ARG A 50 10.05 -3.76 -11.87
CA ARG A 50 10.89 -4.05 -13.04
C ARG A 50 12.28 -4.52 -12.62
N GLU A 51 12.92 -3.82 -11.70
CA GLU A 51 14.25 -4.20 -11.18
C GLU A 51 14.24 -5.60 -10.54
N VAL A 52 13.20 -5.90 -9.77
CA VAL A 52 13.01 -7.20 -9.13
C VAL A 52 12.74 -8.28 -10.18
N ALA A 53 11.92 -8.02 -11.18
CA ALA A 53 11.65 -8.96 -12.27
C ALA A 53 12.93 -9.26 -13.08
N ASP A 54 13.70 -8.24 -13.44
CA ASP A 54 14.94 -8.39 -14.21
C ASP A 54 15.96 -9.26 -13.45
N ALA A 55 16.08 -9.07 -12.13
CA ALA A 55 16.94 -9.90 -11.27
C ALA A 55 16.53 -11.39 -11.20
N HIS A 56 15.29 -11.73 -11.55
CA HIS A 56 14.80 -13.11 -11.60
C HIS A 56 14.82 -13.69 -13.02
N LEU A 57 14.81 -12.85 -14.05
CA LEU A 57 14.93 -13.27 -15.45
C LEU A 57 16.40 -13.47 -15.87
N ASP A 58 17.35 -12.94 -15.10
CA ASP A 58 18.78 -13.17 -15.35
C ASP A 58 19.15 -14.66 -15.24
N PRO A 59 19.99 -15.21 -16.14
CA PRO A 59 20.42 -16.62 -16.10
C PRO A 59 21.15 -17.03 -14.82
N HIS A 60 21.75 -16.08 -14.10
CA HIS A 60 22.36 -16.23 -12.79
C HIS A 60 21.53 -15.55 -11.68
N GLY A 61 20.28 -15.21 -12.00
CA GLY A 61 19.35 -14.52 -11.14
C GLY A 61 18.88 -15.32 -9.94
N CYS A 62 18.01 -14.69 -9.16
CA CYS A 62 17.48 -15.26 -7.93
C CYS A 62 16.71 -16.58 -8.19
N GLN A 63 17.08 -17.65 -7.47
CA GLN A 63 16.47 -18.97 -7.61
C GLN A 63 15.32 -19.22 -6.62
N CYS A 64 14.64 -18.16 -6.15
CA CYS A 64 13.57 -18.31 -5.16
C CYS A 64 12.30 -19.00 -5.68
N GLY A 65 12.21 -19.23 -7.00
CA GLY A 65 11.11 -19.95 -7.64
C GLY A 65 9.95 -19.07 -8.10
N TRP A 66 9.98 -17.77 -7.82
CA TRP A 66 9.05 -16.82 -8.46
C TRP A 66 9.49 -16.54 -9.90
N ALA A 67 8.56 -16.74 -10.84
CA ALA A 67 8.76 -16.44 -12.26
C ALA A 67 7.94 -15.20 -12.63
N PRO A 68 8.58 -14.05 -12.92
CA PRO A 68 7.86 -12.81 -13.20
C PRO A 68 6.94 -12.96 -14.42
N HIS A 69 5.71 -12.47 -14.28
CA HIS A 69 4.76 -12.37 -15.40
C HIS A 69 4.02 -11.04 -15.30
N GLU A 70 4.53 -10.04 -16.02
CA GLU A 70 4.14 -8.63 -15.95
C GLU A 70 2.64 -8.41 -15.84
N LEU A 71 1.85 -8.98 -16.76
CA LEU A 71 0.40 -8.76 -16.76
C LEU A 71 -0.27 -9.22 -15.46
N THR A 72 0.07 -10.42 -14.97
CA THR A 72 -0.58 -11.00 -13.79
C THR A 72 -0.09 -10.36 -12.51
N ASP A 73 1.20 -10.02 -12.45
CA ASP A 73 1.81 -9.37 -11.29
C ASP A 73 1.25 -7.95 -11.11
N ILE A 74 1.16 -7.16 -12.18
CA ILE A 74 0.60 -5.82 -12.13
C ILE A 74 -0.89 -5.85 -11.77
N ILE A 75 -1.67 -6.80 -12.30
CA ILE A 75 -3.07 -7.00 -11.90
C ILE A 75 -3.15 -7.32 -10.40
N ALA A 76 -2.29 -8.21 -9.88
CA ALA A 76 -2.28 -8.55 -8.47
C ALA A 76 -1.95 -7.33 -7.57
N LEU A 77 -1.02 -6.47 -8.00
CA LEU A 77 -0.70 -5.23 -7.31
C LEU A 77 -1.89 -4.25 -7.30
N GLN A 78 -2.55 -4.07 -8.45
CA GLN A 78 -3.75 -3.23 -8.56
C GLN A 78 -4.88 -3.75 -7.68
N GLN A 79 -5.09 -5.06 -7.65
CA GLN A 79 -6.08 -5.69 -6.77
C GLN A 79 -5.73 -5.52 -5.29
N ALA A 80 -4.45 -5.60 -4.91
CA ALA A 80 -4.02 -5.36 -3.54
C ALA A 80 -4.29 -3.91 -3.11
N ILE A 81 -4.04 -2.93 -3.99
CA ILE A 81 -4.38 -1.52 -3.75
C ILE A 81 -5.90 -1.38 -3.57
N ALA A 82 -6.69 -1.91 -4.51
CA ALA A 82 -8.15 -1.81 -4.46
C ALA A 82 -8.73 -2.45 -3.19
N ALA A 83 -8.24 -3.62 -2.79
CA ALA A 83 -8.69 -4.31 -1.59
C ALA A 83 -8.41 -3.52 -0.30
N ASN A 84 -7.25 -2.86 -0.21
CA ASN A 84 -6.89 -2.07 0.97
C ASN A 84 -7.53 -0.67 0.97
N ALA A 85 -7.83 -0.11 -0.21
CA ALA A 85 -8.57 1.15 -0.32
C ALA A 85 -10.06 0.98 -0.02
N ALA A 86 -10.63 -0.19 -0.34
CA ALA A 86 -12.02 -0.53 -0.06
C ALA A 86 -12.24 -1.05 1.39
N CYS A 87 -11.17 -1.26 2.16
CA CYS A 87 -11.27 -1.67 3.54
C CYS A 87 -11.67 -0.45 4.39
N GLU A 88 -12.97 -0.13 4.37
CA GLU A 88 -13.57 0.68 5.42
C GLU A 88 -13.43 -0.12 6.71
N GLU A 89 -12.81 0.47 7.74
CA GLU A 89 -12.93 -0.01 9.12
C GLU A 89 -14.42 -0.02 9.49
N SER A 90 -15.12 -1.12 9.19
CA SER A 90 -16.37 -1.44 9.85
C SER A 90 -16.06 -1.88 11.27
N ASP A 91 -15.81 -0.90 12.17
CA ASP A 91 -16.31 -0.87 13.55
C ASP A 91 -15.71 0.31 14.34
N GLU A 92 -16.25 1.52 14.17
CA GLU A 92 -16.46 2.52 15.25
C GLU A 92 -17.58 3.46 14.75
N LEU A 93 -18.85 3.08 14.79
CA LEU A 93 -19.70 3.23 15.98
C LEU A 93 -19.41 4.49 16.81
N TYR A 94 -19.35 5.68 16.21
CA TYR A 94 -19.87 6.92 16.80
C TYR A 94 -20.08 7.96 15.69
N ASP A 95 -21.25 7.91 15.07
CA ASP A 95 -21.70 9.01 14.24
C ASP A 95 -21.93 10.25 15.13
N LEU A 96 -20.98 11.18 15.12
CA LEU A 96 -21.08 12.49 15.77
C LEU A 96 -22.23 13.34 15.21
N LEU A 97 -22.85 12.94 14.09
CA LEU A 97 -24.07 13.56 13.56
C LEU A 97 -25.35 13.08 14.26
N SER A 98 -25.26 12.06 15.13
CA SER A 98 -26.37 11.53 15.92
C SER A 98 -26.53 12.20 17.31
N VAL A 99 -25.70 13.19 17.66
CA VAL A 99 -25.84 13.94 18.91
C VAL A 99 -26.95 15.00 18.76
N LEU A 100 -28.17 14.68 19.22
CA LEU A 100 -29.23 15.69 19.35
C LEU A 100 -28.89 16.67 20.49
N PRO A 101 -29.10 17.99 20.33
CA PRO A 101 -28.97 18.91 21.42
C PRO A 101 -30.02 18.59 22.50
N VAL A 102 -29.57 18.39 23.74
CA VAL A 102 -30.47 18.38 24.89
C VAL A 102 -31.05 19.80 25.02
N GLY A 103 -32.26 19.98 24.48
CA GLY A 103 -33.06 21.16 24.70
C GLY A 103 -33.52 21.17 26.16
N HIS A 104 -33.12 22.19 26.91
CA HIS A 104 -33.82 22.61 28.11
C HIS A 104 -34.66 23.83 27.75
N GLY A 105 -35.98 23.66 27.80
CA GLY A 105 -37.00 24.69 27.67
C GLY A 105 -38.22 24.28 28.46
#